data_AF-A0A7W0VN43-F1
#
_entry.id   AF-A0A7W0VN43-F1
#
_cell.length_a   1.000
_cell.length_b   1.000
_cell.length_c   1.000
_cell.angle_alpha   90.00
_cell.angle_beta   90.00
_cell.angle_gamma   90.00
#
_symmetry.space_group_name_H-M   'P 1'
#
loop_
_entity.id
_entity.type
_entity.pdbx_description
1 polymer ?
#
loop_
_entity_poly.entity_id
_entity_poly.type
_entity_poly.pdbx_seq_one_letter_code
_entity_poly.pdbx_strand_id
1 'polypeptide(L)'
;MGPGGSLEAPYALKADVPAGTYHVICDSIIIRAVDVQFELIWRRDTTDTTLAIWMESFEPLPNGSFKAQPYEIHQTAPAIDFQPGDLFIFKYSGSNTVSNQAFIPNGDGPNNGGRFPQIILPQ
;
A
#
# COMPACT_ATOMS: atom_id res chain seq x y z
N MET A 1 -2.88 2.18 -22.93
CA MET A 1 -2.76 2.27 -21.47
C MET A 1 -1.69 1.28 -21.03
N GLY A 2 -0.74 1.69 -20.19
CA GLY A 2 0.43 0.89 -19.81
C GLY A 2 0.35 0.35 -18.36
N PRO A 3 1.29 -0.52 -17.96
CA PRO A 3 1.20 -1.29 -16.71
C PRO A 3 1.65 -0.55 -15.45
N GLY A 4 1.84 0.78 -15.45
CA GLY A 4 2.33 1.53 -14.27
C GLY A 4 3.62 0.97 -13.64
N GLY A 5 4.01 1.50 -12.49
CA GLY A 5 5.08 0.93 -11.66
C GLY A 5 4.51 -0.03 -10.61
N SER A 6 5.32 -0.99 -10.14
CA SER A 6 4.98 -1.88 -9.03
C SER A 6 6.11 -1.90 -8.00
N LEU A 7 5.77 -1.86 -6.71
CA LEU A 7 6.72 -1.84 -5.60
C LEU A 7 6.17 -2.65 -4.42
N GLU A 8 7.07 -3.33 -3.72
CA GLU A 8 6.80 -4.10 -2.49
C GLU A 8 7.51 -3.44 -1.31
N ALA A 9 6.81 -3.37 -0.17
CA ALA A 9 7.34 -2.95 1.11
C ALA A 9 7.27 -4.13 2.10
N PRO A 10 8.32 -4.96 2.20
CA PRO A 10 8.34 -6.09 3.12
C PRO A 10 8.67 -5.67 4.55
N TYR A 11 7.99 -6.28 5.51
CA TYR A 11 8.22 -6.14 6.95
C TYR A 11 8.31 -7.52 7.60
N ALA A 12 9.31 -7.74 8.45
CA ALA A 12 9.43 -8.99 9.20
C ALA A 12 8.36 -9.05 10.29
N LEU A 13 7.49 -10.05 10.22
CA LEU A 13 6.53 -10.33 11.29
C LEU A 13 7.28 -10.76 12.55
N LYS A 14 6.70 -10.45 13.72
CA LYS A 14 7.32 -10.73 15.03
C LYS A 14 6.44 -11.57 15.95
N ALA A 15 5.16 -11.73 15.60
CA ALA A 15 4.15 -12.43 16.38
C ALA A 15 2.94 -12.72 15.47
N ASP A 16 2.05 -13.56 15.97
CA ASP A 16 0.75 -13.84 15.35
C ASP A 16 -0.04 -12.54 15.15
N VAL A 17 -0.88 -12.51 14.12
CA VAL A 17 -1.81 -11.42 13.88
C VAL A 17 -3.22 -11.96 13.91
N PRO A 18 -4.12 -11.47 14.77
CA PRO A 18 -5.49 -11.95 14.80
C PRO A 18 -6.22 -11.58 13.50
N ALA A 19 -7.29 -12.31 13.18
CA ALA A 19 -8.21 -11.89 12.12
C ALA A 19 -8.87 -10.58 12.54
N GLY A 20 -9.02 -9.64 11.60
CA GLY A 20 -9.61 -8.36 11.94
C GLY A 20 -9.45 -7.31 10.87
N THR A 21 -9.67 -6.06 11.28
CA THR A 21 -9.58 -4.91 10.41
C THR A 21 -8.21 -4.27 10.50
N TYR A 22 -7.52 -4.21 9.37
CA TYR A 22 -6.26 -3.54 9.16
C TYR A 22 -6.56 -2.11 8.76
N HIS A 23 -5.87 -1.16 9.38
CA HIS A 23 -6.01 0.25 9.07
C HIS A 23 -4.79 0.71 8.27
N VAL A 24 -5.00 0.98 6.99
CA VAL A 24 -3.97 1.30 6.01
C VAL A 24 -4.00 2.80 5.74
N ILE A 25 -2.86 3.46 5.94
CA ILE A 25 -2.63 4.86 5.57
C ILE A 25 -1.58 4.87 4.47
N CYS A 26 -1.89 5.48 3.33
CA CYS A 26 -0.99 5.56 2.18
C CYS A 26 -1.14 6.90 1.47
N ASP A 27 -0.96 7.98 2.24
CA ASP A 27 -0.89 9.33 1.67
C ASP A 27 0.18 9.35 0.56
N SER A 28 -0.11 9.99 -0.57
CA SER A 28 0.69 9.80 -1.79
C SER A 28 0.67 11.01 -2.71
N ILE A 29 1.75 11.20 -3.47
CA ILE A 29 1.82 12.20 -4.54
C ILE A 29 1.36 11.52 -5.83
N ILE A 30 0.39 12.14 -6.50
CA ILE A 30 -0.17 11.65 -7.76
C ILE A 30 0.28 12.57 -8.89
N ILE A 31 1.11 12.05 -9.79
CA ILE A 31 1.69 12.82 -10.90
C ILE A 31 0.79 12.75 -12.14
N ARG A 32 0.10 11.63 -12.34
CA ARG A 32 -0.85 11.41 -13.45
C ARG A 32 -1.99 10.52 -12.96
N ALA A 33 -3.13 10.59 -13.65
CA ALA A 33 -4.22 9.66 -13.45
C ALA A 33 -3.71 8.21 -13.49
N VAL A 34 -4.13 7.41 -12.50
CA VAL A 34 -3.66 6.03 -12.32
C VAL A 34 -4.67 5.24 -11.50
N ASP A 35 -4.90 3.99 -11.90
CA ASP A 35 -5.61 3.01 -11.07
C ASP A 35 -4.57 2.17 -10.33
N VAL A 36 -4.61 2.15 -9.01
CA VAL A 36 -3.64 1.44 -8.17
C VAL A 36 -4.31 0.22 -7.54
N GLN A 37 -3.75 -0.95 -7.81
CA GLN A 37 -4.03 -2.16 -7.05
C GLN A 37 -3.15 -2.20 -5.82
N PHE A 38 -3.77 -2.34 -4.65
CA PHE A 38 -3.07 -2.57 -3.39
C PHE A 38 -3.30 -3.99 -2.90
N GLU A 39 -2.27 -4.59 -2.33
CA GLU A 39 -2.29 -5.94 -1.80
C GLU A 39 -1.59 -5.98 -0.43
N LEU A 40 -2.25 -6.62 0.54
CA LEU A 40 -1.61 -7.10 1.76
C LEU A 40 -1.27 -8.57 1.55
N ILE A 41 0.01 -8.92 1.65
CA ILE A 41 0.51 -10.27 1.37
C ILE A 41 1.24 -10.78 2.61
N TRP A 42 0.95 -12.03 2.99
CA TRP A 42 1.75 -12.80 3.92
C TRP A 42 2.62 -13.77 3.11
N ARG A 43 3.94 -13.62 3.24
CA ARG A 43 4.93 -14.48 2.58
C ARG A 43 5.59 -15.38 3.61
N ARG A 44 5.51 -16.69 3.37
CA ARG A 44 6.24 -17.74 4.09
C ARG A 44 7.12 -18.47 3.09
N ASP A 45 8.42 -18.43 3.32
CA ASP A 45 9.42 -18.94 2.37
C ASP A 45 9.22 -18.34 0.96
N THR A 46 8.79 -19.16 0.00
CA THR A 46 8.50 -18.77 -1.39
C THR A 46 7.00 -18.68 -1.70
N THR A 47 6.14 -18.85 -0.69
CA THR A 47 4.69 -18.88 -0.85
C THR A 47 4.06 -17.58 -0.40
N ASP A 48 3.36 -16.92 -1.33
CA ASP A 48 2.60 -15.69 -1.09
C ASP A 48 1.13 -16.03 -0.87
N THR A 49 0.58 -15.52 0.23
CA THR A 49 -0.85 -15.57 0.55
C THR A 49 -1.39 -14.15 0.56
N THR A 50 -2.29 -13.81 -0.37
CA THR A 50 -2.99 -12.53 -0.37
C THR A 50 -3.99 -12.50 0.79
N LEU A 51 -3.80 -11.55 1.70
CA LEU A 51 -4.66 -11.31 2.86
C LEU A 51 -5.83 -10.37 2.53
N ALA A 52 -5.54 -9.33 1.73
CA ALA A 52 -6.52 -8.38 1.24
C ALA A 52 -6.04 -7.78 -0.09
N ILE A 53 -6.98 -7.44 -0.96
CA ILE A 53 -6.72 -6.81 -2.26
C ILE A 53 -7.83 -5.78 -2.54
N TRP A 54 -7.44 -4.60 -3.02
CA TRP A 54 -8.40 -3.58 -3.44
C TRP A 54 -7.80 -2.69 -4.53
N MET A 55 -8.69 -1.95 -5.20
CA MET A 55 -8.35 -1.00 -6.26
C MET A 55 -8.78 0.40 -5.84
N GLU A 56 -7.98 1.41 -6.18
CA GLU A 56 -8.33 2.81 -6.02
C GLU A 56 -7.89 3.61 -7.26
N SER A 57 -8.75 4.53 -7.71
CA SER A 57 -8.44 5.42 -8.83
C SER A 57 -8.01 6.78 -8.28
N PHE A 58 -6.84 7.24 -8.69
CA PHE A 58 -6.30 8.52 -8.24
C PHE A 58 -6.18 9.50 -9.40
N GLU A 59 -6.51 10.75 -9.12
CA GLU A 59 -6.30 11.89 -10.01
C GLU A 59 -5.25 12.85 -9.45
N PRO A 60 -4.44 13.51 -10.28
CA PRO A 60 -3.55 14.57 -9.82
C PRO A 60 -4.31 15.73 -9.19
N LEU A 61 -3.70 16.40 -8.21
CA LEU A 61 -4.27 17.62 -7.67
C LEU A 61 -4.40 18.70 -8.76
N PRO A 62 -5.45 19.54 -8.70
CA PRO A 62 -5.59 20.68 -9.59
C PRO A 62 -4.34 21.58 -9.58
N ASN A 63 -4.08 22.25 -10.71
CA ASN A 63 -2.96 23.18 -10.90
C ASN A 63 -1.56 22.54 -10.81
N GLY A 64 -1.43 21.21 -10.91
CA GLY A 64 -0.13 20.53 -10.92
C GLY A 64 0.59 20.55 -9.57
N SER A 65 -0.15 20.61 -8.47
CA SER A 65 0.40 20.55 -7.11
C SER A 65 0.96 19.15 -6.81
N PHE A 66 2.22 19.08 -6.35
CA PHE A 66 2.89 17.83 -5.96
C PHE A 66 2.81 17.54 -4.46
N LYS A 67 1.78 18.05 -3.78
CA LYS A 67 1.51 17.74 -2.37
C LYS A 67 0.98 16.31 -2.22
N ALA A 68 1.26 15.69 -1.08
CA ALA A 68 0.66 14.41 -0.72
C ALA A 68 -0.87 14.56 -0.58
N GLN A 69 -1.59 13.67 -1.24
CA GLN A 69 -3.03 13.49 -1.10
C GLN A 69 -3.27 12.46 0.01
N PRO A 70 -4.14 12.74 0.99
CA PRO A 70 -4.44 11.80 2.04
C PRO A 70 -5.19 10.59 1.48
N TYR A 71 -4.76 9.39 1.88
CA TYR A 71 -5.49 8.16 1.56
C TYR A 71 -5.45 7.21 2.73
N GLU A 72 -6.62 6.69 3.09
CA GLU A 72 -6.81 5.86 4.26
C GLU A 72 -7.98 4.91 4.02
N ILE A 73 -7.77 3.64 4.35
CA ILE A 73 -8.78 2.61 4.18
C ILE A 73 -8.69 1.56 5.29
N HIS A 74 -9.82 0.93 5.55
CA HIS A 74 -9.93 -0.21 6.45
C HIS A 74 -10.15 -1.46 5.61
N GLN A 75 -9.34 -2.50 5.82
CA GLN A 75 -9.45 -3.77 5.11
C GLN A 75 -9.54 -4.93 6.09
N THR A 76 -10.50 -5.82 5.88
CA THR A 76 -10.61 -7.03 6.67
C THR A 76 -9.66 -8.08 6.12
N ALA A 77 -8.86 -8.69 6.99
CA ALA A 77 -7.93 -9.76 6.63
C ALA A 77 -8.00 -10.93 7.61
N PRO A 78 -7.64 -12.15 7.15
CA PRO A 78 -7.62 -13.33 8.01
C PRO A 78 -6.50 -13.24 9.05
N ALA A 79 -6.54 -14.17 10.03
CA ALA A 79 -5.47 -14.33 10.99
C ALA A 79 -4.19 -14.83 10.30
N ILE A 80 -3.04 -14.43 10.85
CA ILE A 80 -1.72 -14.92 10.47
C ILE A 80 -1.17 -15.71 11.66
N ASP A 81 -0.89 -16.99 11.43
CA ASP A 81 -0.15 -17.85 12.36
C ASP A 81 1.34 -17.69 12.08
N PHE A 82 2.04 -16.93 12.92
CA PHE A 82 3.39 -16.47 12.66
C PHE A 82 4.43 -17.59 12.83
N GLN A 83 5.38 -17.62 11.89
CA GLN A 83 6.62 -18.37 12.04
C GLN A 83 7.84 -17.47 11.82
N PRO A 84 8.97 -17.74 12.51
CA PRO A 84 10.20 -17.00 12.28
C PRO A 84 10.60 -17.00 10.79
N GLY A 85 10.78 -15.81 10.22
CA GLY A 85 11.09 -15.63 8.80
C GLY A 85 9.90 -15.20 7.94
N ASP A 86 8.67 -15.29 8.47
CA ASP A 86 7.48 -14.78 7.79
C ASP A 86 7.57 -13.27 7.55
N LEU A 87 7.12 -12.85 6.37
CA LEU A 87 7.05 -11.45 5.97
C LEU A 87 5.59 -11.01 5.80
N PHE A 88 5.31 -9.79 6.23
CA PHE A 88 4.12 -9.04 5.86
C PHE A 88 4.53 -8.01 4.80
N ILE A 89 3.87 -8.03 3.66
CA ILE A 89 4.24 -7.22 2.50
C ILE A 89 3.05 -6.37 2.12
N PHE A 90 3.28 -5.06 2.07
CA PHE A 90 2.38 -4.15 1.39
C PHE A 90 2.89 -3.95 -0.04
N LYS A 91 2.06 -4.32 -1.01
CA LYS A 91 2.39 -4.17 -2.44
C LYS A 91 1.41 -3.23 -3.08
N TYR A 92 1.91 -2.41 -4.00
CA TYR A 92 1.07 -1.61 -4.88
C TYR A 92 1.54 -1.70 -6.32
N SER A 93 0.59 -1.71 -7.24
CA SER A 93 0.83 -1.77 -8.68
C SER A 93 -0.08 -0.78 -9.39
N GLY A 94 0.51 0.20 -10.08
CA GLY A 94 -0.23 1.12 -10.91
C GLY A 94 -0.69 0.46 -12.21
N SER A 95 -1.78 0.93 -12.79
CA SER A 95 -2.28 0.53 -14.09
C SER A 95 -2.96 1.72 -14.76
N ASN A 96 -3.37 1.56 -16.01
CA ASN A 96 -4.03 2.62 -16.78
C ASN A 96 -3.21 3.92 -16.94
N THR A 97 -1.89 3.81 -16.87
CA THR A 97 -0.95 4.93 -17.02
C THR A 97 0.31 4.50 -17.76
N VAL A 98 1.02 5.44 -18.38
CA VAL A 98 2.32 5.19 -19.04
C VAL A 98 3.51 5.59 -18.17
N SER A 99 3.26 6.13 -16.98
CA SER A 99 4.30 6.57 -16.05
C SER A 99 4.47 5.57 -14.92
N ASN A 100 5.69 5.10 -14.72
CA ASN A 100 6.04 4.27 -13.56
C ASN A 100 6.02 5.05 -12.24
N GLN A 101 5.93 6.37 -12.31
CA GLN A 101 5.89 7.29 -11.17
C GLN A 101 4.54 8.02 -11.06
N ALA A 102 3.46 7.46 -11.63
CA ALA A 102 2.15 8.08 -11.54
C ALA A 102 1.64 8.14 -10.09
N PHE A 103 2.02 7.16 -9.27
CA PHE A 103 1.74 7.06 -7.84
C PHE A 103 3.05 6.96 -7.06
N ILE A 104 3.25 7.83 -6.08
CA ILE A 104 4.44 7.86 -5.22
C ILE A 104 3.97 7.91 -3.76
N PRO A 105 4.18 6.86 -2.94
CA PRO A 105 3.88 6.91 -1.52
C PRO A 105 4.64 8.06 -0.83
N ASN A 106 4.01 8.69 0.15
CA ASN A 106 4.59 9.83 0.85
C ASN A 106 5.67 9.42 1.86
N GLY A 107 6.86 9.09 1.35
CA GLY A 107 8.03 8.75 2.17
C GLY A 107 8.56 9.90 3.04
N ASP A 108 8.22 11.16 2.71
CA ASP A 108 8.64 12.36 3.45
C ASP A 108 7.69 12.72 4.61
N GLY A 109 6.56 12.01 4.73
CA GLY A 109 5.62 12.18 5.81
C GLY A 109 5.17 13.65 5.99
N PRO A 110 5.22 14.21 7.22
CA PRO A 110 4.79 15.57 7.49
C PRO A 110 5.51 16.66 6.70
N ASN A 111 6.74 16.40 6.23
CA ASN A 111 7.51 17.37 5.47
C ASN A 111 6.90 17.67 4.09
N ASN A 112 6.04 16.79 3.59
CA ASN A 112 5.29 16.97 2.35
C ASN A 112 3.78 17.12 2.56
N GLY A 113 3.37 17.49 3.79
CA GLY A 113 1.98 17.78 4.13
C GLY A 113 1.07 16.57 4.30
N GLY A 114 1.63 15.36 4.40
CA GLY A 114 0.89 14.11 4.62
C GLY A 114 1.44 13.28 5.77
N ARG A 115 0.97 12.04 5.89
CA ARG A 115 1.45 11.04 6.85
C ARG A 115 2.40 10.07 6.16
N PHE A 116 3.22 9.39 6.97
CA PHE A 116 4.00 8.26 6.47
C PHE A 116 3.06 7.10 6.14
N PRO A 117 3.34 6.31 5.08
CA PRO A 117 2.67 5.06 4.85
C PRO A 117 2.80 4.15 6.07
N GLN A 118 1.67 3.67 6.60
CA GLN A 118 1.64 2.81 7.76
C GLN A 118 0.44 1.88 7.72
N ILE A 119 0.60 0.69 8.31
CA ILE A 119 -0.46 -0.29 8.47
C ILE A 119 -0.55 -0.62 9.95
N ILE A 120 -1.72 -0.37 10.53
CA ILE A 120 -2.02 -0.70 11.91
C ILE A 120 -2.77 -2.02 11.90
N LEU A 121 -2.18 -3.01 12.58
CA LEU A 121 -2.71 -4.37 12.67
C LEU A 121 -3.80 -4.46 13.76
N PRO A 122 -4.77 -5.39 13.60
CA PRO A 122 -5.74 -5.67 14.66
C PRO A 122 -5.03 -6.12 15.94
N GLN A 123 -5.59 -5.73 17.10
CA GLN A 123 -5.11 -6.06 18.44
C GLN A 123 -5.89 -7.24 19.02
#